data_AF-A0A502D0Z5-F1
#
_entry.id   AF-A0A502D0Z5-F1
#
_cell.length_a   1.000
_cell.length_b   1.000
_cell.length_c   1.000
_cell.angle_alpha   90.00
_cell.angle_beta   90.00
_cell.angle_gamma   90.00
#
_symmetry.space_group_name_H-M   'P 1'
#
loop_
_entity.id
_entity.type
_entity.pdbx_description
1 polymer ?
#
loop_
_entity_poly.entity_id
_entity_poly.type
_entity_poly.pdbx_seq_one_letter_code
_entity_poly.pdbx_strand_id
1 'polypeptide(L)'
;MTTTQNDVRPRTARHPGRLGLRGVIAVSLVVDAVVHLRLAGGYQQSAPGGIGAGNLFRLEAIFAIVVSGWVLWRGSRASLVAAFAVGFSAALAVVLYRYVDVPALGPIPAMYEPVWFFEKSLSAVFEVMAAASAVAALALVPGRRRARTHRGNGHTQN
;
A
#
# COMPACT_ATOMS: atom_id res chain seq x y z
N MET A 1 -42.89 -5.47 39.10
CA MET A 1 -42.57 -4.22 38.37
C MET A 1 -41.23 -4.44 37.69
N THR A 2 -41.26 -4.84 36.41
CA THR A 2 -40.10 -5.40 35.71
C THR A 2 -39.61 -4.37 34.70
N THR A 3 -38.48 -3.72 35.00
CA THR A 3 -37.89 -2.71 34.13
C THR A 3 -37.10 -3.42 33.02
N THR A 4 -37.63 -3.41 31.81
CA THR A 4 -36.92 -3.79 30.58
C THR A 4 -35.80 -2.79 30.30
N GLN A 5 -34.57 -3.19 30.59
CA GLN A 5 -33.37 -2.45 30.22
C GLN A 5 -33.16 -2.58 28.71
N ASN A 6 -33.56 -1.53 27.98
CA ASN A 6 -33.31 -1.41 26.54
C ASN A 6 -31.81 -1.30 26.27
N ASP A 7 -31.20 -2.42 25.91
CA ASP A 7 -29.81 -2.49 25.46
C ASP A 7 -29.70 -1.90 24.04
N VAL A 8 -29.50 -0.58 23.98
CA VAL A 8 -29.23 0.14 22.73
C VAL A 8 -27.83 -0.23 22.27
N ARG A 9 -27.71 -1.27 21.44
CA ARG A 9 -26.43 -1.60 20.79
C ARG A 9 -25.94 -0.37 20.02
N PRO A 10 -24.73 0.15 20.29
CA PRO A 10 -24.20 1.29 19.57
C PRO A 10 -24.04 0.92 18.09
N ARG A 11 -24.73 1.67 17.22
CA ARG A 11 -24.52 1.64 15.77
C ARG A 11 -23.04 1.91 15.55
N THR A 12 -22.31 0.93 15.01
CA THR A 12 -20.88 1.03 14.72
C THR A 12 -20.61 2.31 13.94
N ALA A 13 -20.02 3.31 14.60
CA ALA A 13 -19.61 4.53 13.94
C ALA A 13 -18.55 4.17 12.90
N ARG A 14 -18.89 4.28 11.61
CA ARG A 14 -17.90 4.22 10.53
C ARG A 14 -16.98 5.42 10.76
N HIS A 15 -15.74 5.21 11.20
CA HIS A 15 -14.78 6.30 11.38
C HIS A 15 -14.54 7.01 10.03
N PRO A 16 -15.04 8.25 9.84
CA PRO A 16 -14.99 8.93 8.53
C PRO A 16 -13.54 9.13 8.06
N GLY A 17 -12.60 9.36 8.98
CA GLY A 17 -11.17 9.49 8.66
C GLY A 17 -10.57 8.23 8.02
N ARG A 18 -11.04 7.03 8.39
CA ARG A 18 -10.56 5.78 7.80
C ARG A 18 -11.06 5.59 6.38
N LEU A 19 -12.25 6.10 6.06
CA LEU A 19 -12.80 6.04 4.71
C LEU A 19 -12.08 7.04 3.80
N GLY A 20 -11.83 8.26 4.30
CA GLY A 20 -11.03 9.27 3.59
C GLY A 20 -9.64 8.76 3.23
N LEU A 21 -8.95 8.13 4.18
CA LEU A 21 -7.59 7.64 3.95
C LEU A 21 -7.53 6.48 2.95
N ARG A 22 -8.55 5.62 2.93
CA ARG A 22 -8.69 4.60 1.87
C ARG A 22 -8.88 5.23 0.49
N GLY A 23 -9.64 6.32 0.42
CA GLY A 23 -9.80 7.11 -0.80
C GLY A 23 -8.47 7.69 -1.27
N VAL A 24 -7.69 8.31 -0.38
CA VAL A 24 -6.37 8.87 -0.71
C VAL A 24 -5.41 7.78 -1.21
N ILE A 25 -5.34 6.63 -0.52
CA ILE A 25 -4.52 5.49 -0.96
C ILE A 25 -4.94 5.06 -2.37
N ALA A 26 -6.24 4.88 -2.60
CA ALA A 26 -6.75 4.37 -3.86
C ALA A 26 -6.48 5.33 -5.02
N VAL A 27 -6.70 6.63 -4.83
CA VAL A 27 -6.39 7.66 -5.84
C VAL A 27 -4.89 7.68 -6.12
N SER A 28 -4.06 7.60 -5.08
CA SER A 28 -2.60 7.62 -5.25
C SER A 28 -2.12 6.45 -6.08
N LEU A 29 -2.55 5.22 -5.75
CA LEU A 29 -2.22 4.01 -6.52
C LEU A 29 -2.77 4.02 -7.95
N VAL A 30 -3.92 4.66 -8.19
CA VAL A 30 -4.46 4.78 -9.56
C VAL A 30 -3.62 5.75 -10.40
N VAL A 31 -3.24 6.90 -9.84
CA VAL A 31 -2.38 7.85 -10.55
C VAL A 31 -1.01 7.23 -10.83
N ASP A 32 -0.43 6.57 -9.83
CA ASP A 32 0.80 5.80 -9.93
C ASP A 32 0.76 4.76 -11.07
N ALA A 33 -0.29 3.93 -11.11
CA ALA A 33 -0.49 2.95 -12.18
C ALA A 33 -0.57 3.60 -13.57
N VAL A 34 -1.30 4.72 -13.70
CA VAL A 34 -1.41 5.45 -14.99
C VAL A 34 -0.05 5.98 -15.44
N VAL A 35 0.74 6.54 -14.53
CA VAL A 35 2.09 7.04 -14.82
C VAL A 35 2.99 5.88 -15.24
N HIS A 36 2.99 4.78 -14.50
CA HIS A 36 3.78 3.59 -14.82
C HIS A 36 3.43 3.00 -16.18
N LEU A 37 2.14 2.90 -16.52
CA LEU A 37 1.70 2.44 -17.85
C LEU A 37 2.15 3.37 -18.98
N ARG A 38 2.18 4.68 -18.75
CA ARG A 38 2.69 5.66 -19.74
C ARG A 38 4.20 5.51 -19.93
N LEU A 39 4.95 5.33 -18.84
CA LEU A 39 6.41 5.18 -18.91
C LEU A 39 6.84 3.83 -19.47
N ALA A 40 6.04 2.77 -19.29
CA ALA A 40 6.38 1.42 -19.71
C ALA A 40 6.81 1.29 -21.17
N GLY A 41 6.23 2.08 -22.09
CA GLY A 41 6.63 2.09 -23.49
C GLY A 41 8.07 2.60 -23.70
N GLY A 42 8.42 3.73 -23.07
CA GLY A 42 9.74 4.35 -23.18
C GLY A 42 10.85 3.50 -22.56
N TYR A 43 10.54 2.78 -21.47
CA TYR A 43 11.49 1.90 -20.78
C TYR A 43 11.55 0.49 -21.39
N GLN A 44 10.76 0.15 -22.40
CA GLN A 44 10.73 -1.21 -22.95
C GLN A 44 12.05 -1.64 -23.59
N GLN A 45 12.84 -0.70 -24.11
CA GLN A 45 14.09 -1.02 -24.81
C GLN A 45 15.24 -1.41 -23.87
N SER A 46 15.11 -1.14 -22.57
CA SER A 46 16.09 -1.53 -21.56
C SER A 46 15.96 -3.02 -21.24
N ALA A 47 16.98 -3.81 -21.63
CA ALA A 47 17.12 -5.27 -21.56
C ALA A 47 16.20 -6.12 -22.47
N PRO A 48 16.59 -6.31 -23.76
CA PRO A 48 15.90 -7.20 -24.70
C PRO A 48 15.95 -8.69 -24.33
N GLY A 49 16.92 -9.12 -23.52
CA GLY A 49 17.14 -10.53 -23.13
C GLY A 49 16.59 -10.93 -21.76
N GLY A 50 15.84 -10.05 -21.07
CA GLY A 50 15.29 -10.27 -19.72
C GLY A 50 13.82 -9.82 -19.58
N ILE A 51 13.36 -9.59 -18.35
CA ILE A 51 12.08 -8.90 -18.12
C ILE A 51 12.36 -7.41 -18.33
N GLY A 52 12.33 -6.96 -19.59
CA GLY A 52 12.69 -5.58 -19.96
C GLY A 52 11.98 -4.53 -19.10
N ALA A 53 12.58 -3.35 -18.92
CA ALA A 53 12.18 -2.44 -17.85
C ALA A 53 10.70 -2.04 -17.97
N GLY A 54 10.20 -1.85 -19.20
CA GLY A 54 8.77 -1.63 -19.44
C GLY A 54 7.83 -2.69 -18.84
N ASN A 55 8.24 -3.96 -18.75
CA ASN A 55 7.45 -4.99 -18.08
C ASN A 55 7.44 -4.85 -16.56
N LEU A 56 8.52 -4.37 -15.94
CA LEU A 56 8.51 -4.01 -14.51
C LEU A 56 7.49 -2.90 -14.25
N PHE A 57 7.48 -1.86 -15.09
CA PHE A 57 6.48 -0.78 -15.00
C PHE A 57 5.05 -1.31 -15.14
N ARG A 58 4.79 -2.24 -16.07
CA ARG A 58 3.46 -2.86 -16.22
C ARG A 58 3.06 -3.73 -15.04
N LEU A 59 4.01 -4.50 -14.48
CA LEU A 59 3.76 -5.35 -13.33
C LEU A 59 3.41 -4.52 -12.10
N GLU A 60 4.18 -3.47 -11.84
CA GLU A 60 3.88 -2.47 -10.81
C GLU A 60 2.45 -1.96 -10.99
N ALA A 61 2.10 -1.46 -12.18
CA ALA A 61 0.78 -0.89 -12.43
C ALA A 61 -0.37 -1.89 -12.20
N ILE A 62 -0.17 -3.17 -12.56
CA ILE A 62 -1.12 -4.25 -12.26
C ILE A 62 -1.31 -4.40 -10.75
N PHE A 63 -0.22 -4.46 -9.98
CA PHE A 63 -0.29 -4.55 -8.52
C PHE A 63 -0.98 -3.32 -7.93
N ALA A 64 -0.65 -2.11 -8.38
CA ALA A 64 -1.26 -0.87 -7.92
C ALA A 64 -2.78 -0.86 -8.15
N ILE A 65 -3.25 -1.27 -9.34
CA ILE A 65 -4.69 -1.37 -9.66
C ILE A 65 -5.38 -2.40 -8.76
N VAL A 66 -4.82 -3.61 -8.66
CA VAL A 66 -5.40 -4.70 -7.85
C VAL A 66 -5.49 -4.30 -6.38
N VAL A 67 -4.42 -3.72 -5.85
CA VAL A 67 -4.35 -3.30 -4.44
C VAL A 67 -5.24 -2.10 -4.18
N SER A 68 -5.34 -1.14 -5.09
CA SER A 68 -6.29 -0.02 -5.00
C SER A 68 -7.73 -0.54 -4.86
N GLY A 69 -8.14 -1.45 -5.73
CA GLY A 69 -9.44 -2.11 -5.65
C GLY A 69 -9.63 -2.89 -4.33
N TRP A 70 -8.59 -3.60 -3.87
CA TRP A 70 -8.65 -4.35 -2.61
C TRP A 70 -8.80 -3.44 -1.38
N VAL A 71 -8.09 -2.30 -1.36
CA VAL A 71 -8.20 -1.27 -0.31
C VAL A 71 -9.59 -0.67 -0.31
N LEU A 72 -10.17 -0.35 -1.47
CA LEU A 72 -11.54 0.20 -1.57
C LEU A 72 -12.61 -0.82 -1.17
N TRP A 73 -12.43 -2.09 -1.53
CA TRP A 73 -13.41 -3.12 -1.23
C TRP A 73 -13.38 -3.54 0.24
N ARG A 74 -12.22 -4.00 0.75
CA ARG A 74 -12.12 -4.59 2.09
C ARG A 74 -11.50 -3.66 3.12
N GLY A 75 -10.50 -2.88 2.73
CA GLY A 75 -9.75 -2.01 3.66
C GLY A 75 -9.24 -2.78 4.87
N SER A 76 -8.80 -4.01 4.70
CA SER A 76 -8.29 -4.86 5.77
C SER A 76 -6.85 -4.47 6.11
N ARG A 77 -6.29 -4.97 7.23
CA ARG A 77 -4.86 -4.79 7.53
C ARG A 77 -3.98 -5.29 6.38
N ALA A 78 -4.34 -6.44 5.79
CA ALA A 78 -3.62 -7.02 4.67
C ALA A 78 -3.64 -6.12 3.42
N SER A 79 -4.79 -5.53 3.06
CA SER A 79 -4.85 -4.63 1.90
C SER A 79 -4.03 -3.35 2.12
N LEU A 80 -3.99 -2.85 3.36
CA LEU A 80 -3.20 -1.67 3.70
C LEU A 80 -1.69 -1.98 3.71
N VAL A 81 -1.27 -3.15 4.21
CA VAL A 81 0.13 -3.59 4.10
C VAL A 81 0.52 -3.77 2.65
N ALA A 82 -0.35 -4.33 1.80
CA ALA A 82 -0.10 -4.45 0.37
C ALA A 82 0.06 -3.07 -0.29
N ALA A 83 -0.80 -2.09 0.06
CA ALA A 83 -0.69 -0.72 -0.46
C ALA A 83 0.62 -0.04 -0.04
N PHE A 84 1.04 -0.23 1.20
CA PHE A 84 2.35 0.22 1.66
C PHE A 84 3.47 -0.45 0.87
N ALA A 85 3.42 -1.77 0.71
CA ALA A 85 4.48 -2.51 0.02
C ALA A 85 4.64 -2.05 -1.44
N VAL A 86 3.54 -1.88 -2.18
CA VAL A 86 3.56 -1.39 -3.56
C VAL A 86 4.17 0.02 -3.61
N GLY A 87 3.55 1.00 -2.95
CA GLY A 87 4.01 2.39 -3.01
C GLY A 87 5.43 2.59 -2.45
N PHE A 88 5.79 1.90 -1.37
CA PHE A 88 7.15 1.97 -0.83
C PHE A 88 8.18 1.33 -1.75
N SER A 89 7.87 0.19 -2.37
CA SER A 89 8.80 -0.48 -3.29
C SER A 89 9.04 0.36 -4.55
N ALA A 90 8.00 0.98 -5.10
CA ALA A 90 8.10 1.89 -6.24
C ALA A 90 8.90 3.14 -5.87
N ALA A 91 8.57 3.81 -4.76
CA ALA A 91 9.31 4.99 -4.28
C ALA A 91 10.79 4.69 -4.05
N LEU A 92 11.08 3.53 -3.43
CA LEU A 92 12.44 3.09 -3.21
C LEU A 92 13.16 2.85 -4.54
N ALA A 93 12.51 2.21 -5.51
CA ALA A 93 13.08 1.98 -6.83
C ALA A 93 13.39 3.30 -7.55
N VAL A 94 12.45 4.25 -7.56
CA VAL A 94 12.63 5.57 -8.20
C VAL A 94 13.81 6.31 -7.58
N VAL A 95 13.94 6.32 -6.25
CA VAL A 95 15.05 6.98 -5.54
C VAL A 95 16.37 6.23 -5.77
N LEU A 96 16.36 4.89 -5.67
CA LEU A 96 17.55 4.07 -5.83
C LEU A 96 18.14 4.23 -7.23
N TYR A 97 17.36 3.98 -8.27
CA TYR A 97 17.81 4.11 -9.66
C TYR A 97 18.04 5.56 -10.09
N ARG A 98 17.64 6.54 -9.29
CA ARG A 98 17.99 7.95 -9.51
C ARG A 98 19.39 8.30 -9.01
N TYR A 99 19.79 7.76 -7.86
CA TYR A 99 21.04 8.17 -7.18
C TYR A 99 22.15 7.12 -7.27
N VAL A 100 21.81 5.87 -7.54
CA VAL A 100 22.77 4.76 -7.61
C VAL A 100 22.67 4.11 -8.98
N ASP A 101 23.79 4.04 -9.68
CA ASP A 101 23.92 3.29 -10.93
C ASP A 101 23.99 1.79 -10.60
N VAL A 102 22.82 1.20 -10.41
CA VAL A 102 22.68 -0.22 -10.13
C VAL A 102 22.80 -0.98 -11.45
N PRO A 103 23.81 -1.86 -11.60
CA PRO A 103 23.95 -2.68 -12.80
C PRO A 103 22.79 -3.65 -12.95
N ALA A 104 22.63 -4.24 -14.14
CA ALA A 104 21.60 -5.26 -14.36
C ALA A 104 21.75 -6.43 -13.38
N LEU A 105 20.64 -6.84 -12.76
CA LEU A 105 20.57 -7.92 -11.78
C LEU A 105 19.78 -9.10 -12.36
N GLY A 106 20.47 -10.02 -13.01
CA GLY A 106 19.85 -11.17 -13.67
C GLY A 106 18.82 -10.71 -14.72
N PRO A 107 17.53 -11.09 -14.61
CA PRO A 107 16.49 -10.66 -15.57
C PRO A 107 16.05 -9.20 -15.40
N ILE A 108 16.49 -8.51 -14.35
CA ILE A 108 16.14 -7.10 -14.08
C ILE A 108 17.16 -6.19 -14.79
N PRO A 109 16.73 -5.30 -15.69
CA PRO A 109 17.61 -4.35 -16.39
C PRO A 109 18.32 -3.37 -15.46
N ALA A 110 19.43 -2.83 -15.93
CA ALA A 110 19.92 -1.55 -15.42
C ALA A 110 18.90 -0.45 -15.78
N MET A 111 18.39 0.26 -14.77
CA MET A 111 17.35 1.30 -14.92
C MET A 111 17.82 2.65 -14.39
N TYR A 112 19.14 2.86 -14.30
CA TYR A 112 19.68 4.14 -13.83
C TYR A 112 19.16 5.29 -14.68
N GLU A 113 18.54 6.27 -14.02
CA GLU A 113 17.97 7.45 -14.65
C GLU A 113 18.26 8.67 -13.77
N PRO A 114 19.29 9.47 -14.07
CA PRO A 114 19.69 10.61 -13.26
C PRO A 114 18.80 11.84 -13.46
N VAL A 115 17.84 11.84 -14.39
CA VAL A 115 16.99 13.02 -14.61
C VAL A 115 15.69 12.89 -13.81
N TRP A 116 15.26 14.01 -13.22
CA TRP A 116 13.90 14.18 -12.70
C TRP A 116 13.07 14.90 -13.75
N PHE A 117 12.19 14.17 -14.42
CA PHE A 117 11.18 14.72 -15.32
C PHE A 117 9.81 14.63 -14.67
N PHE A 118 8.82 15.29 -15.28
CA PHE A 118 7.51 15.49 -14.67
C PHE A 118 6.84 14.19 -14.22
N GLU A 119 6.74 13.18 -15.11
CA GLU A 119 6.10 11.91 -14.81
C GLU A 119 6.80 11.16 -13.69
N LYS A 120 8.15 11.16 -13.67
CA LYS A 120 8.92 10.53 -12.58
C LYS A 120 8.68 11.21 -11.24
N SER A 121 8.67 12.55 -11.20
CA SER A 121 8.37 13.31 -9.99
C SER A 121 6.93 13.06 -9.52
N LEU A 122 5.99 13.00 -10.46
CA LEU A 122 4.59 12.70 -10.18
C LEU A 122 4.43 11.31 -9.56
N SER A 123 5.07 10.30 -10.16
CA SER A 123 5.13 8.92 -9.65
C SER A 123 5.64 8.93 -8.21
N ALA A 124 6.83 9.50 -7.97
CA ALA A 124 7.45 9.52 -6.64
C ALA A 124 6.56 10.15 -5.56
N VAL A 125 5.86 11.24 -5.89
CA VAL A 125 4.93 11.89 -4.95
C VAL A 125 3.78 10.95 -4.61
N PHE A 126 3.14 10.34 -5.61
CA PHE A 126 1.97 9.48 -5.38
C PHE A 126 2.33 8.14 -4.73
N GLU A 127 3.50 7.57 -5.05
CA GLU A 127 4.04 6.39 -4.39
C GLU A 127 4.27 6.64 -2.88
N VAL A 128 4.91 7.77 -2.54
CA VAL A 128 5.12 8.19 -1.15
C VAL A 128 3.79 8.50 -0.46
N MET A 129 2.86 9.18 -1.13
CA MET A 129 1.52 9.43 -0.59
C MET A 129 0.77 8.14 -0.30
N ALA A 130 0.82 7.15 -1.20
CA ALA A 130 0.20 5.84 -1.01
C ALA A 130 0.81 5.13 0.21
N ALA A 131 2.14 5.09 0.30
CA ALA A 131 2.86 4.45 1.41
C ALA A 131 2.55 5.13 2.75
N ALA A 132 2.67 6.46 2.83
CA ALA A 132 2.42 7.23 4.05
C ALA A 132 0.96 7.11 4.51
N SER A 133 0.01 7.20 3.57
CA SER A 133 -1.41 7.05 3.87
C SER A 133 -1.74 5.64 4.34
N ALA A 134 -1.11 4.60 3.77
CA ALA A 134 -1.26 3.22 4.21
C ALA A 134 -0.73 3.01 5.63
N VAL A 135 0.41 3.59 5.99
CA VAL A 135 0.95 3.56 7.36
C VAL A 135 -0.01 4.25 8.33
N ALA A 136 -0.49 5.44 8.00
CA ALA A 136 -1.47 6.15 8.81
C ALA A 136 -2.77 5.31 8.98
N ALA A 137 -3.22 4.63 7.92
CA ALA A 137 -4.42 3.80 7.98
C ALA A 137 -4.23 2.56 8.86
N LEU A 138 -3.03 1.97 8.83
CA LEU A 138 -2.66 0.84 9.67
C LEU A 138 -2.62 1.22 11.15
N ALA A 139 -2.11 2.40 11.48
CA ALA A 139 -2.07 2.93 12.85
C ALA A 139 -3.47 3.09 13.45
N LEU A 140 -4.47 3.37 12.61
CA LEU A 140 -5.88 3.49 13.02
C LEU A 140 -6.61 2.14 13.16
N VAL A 141 -6.01 1.01 12.78
CA VAL A 141 -6.65 -0.30 12.96
C VAL A 141 -6.42 -0.80 14.40
N PRO A 142 -7.48 -1.01 15.20
CA PRO A 142 -7.35 -1.51 16.56
C PRO A 142 -6.51 -2.78 16.60
N GLY A 143 -5.49 -2.80 17.46
CA GLY A 143 -4.73 -4.01 17.75
C GLY A 143 -5.67 -5.06 18.32
N ARG A 144 -5.53 -6.32 17.89
CA ARG A 144 -6.06 -7.45 18.64
C ARG A 144 -5.32 -7.42 19.99
N ARG A 145 -5.86 -6.74 20.99
CA ARG A 145 -5.34 -6.85 22.36
C ARG A 145 -5.34 -8.34 22.65
N ARG A 146 -4.14 -8.89 22.77
CA ARG A 146 -3.90 -10.28 23.14
C ARG A 146 -4.73 -10.47 24.40
N ALA A 147 -5.83 -11.22 24.30
CA ALA A 147 -6.54 -11.69 25.46
C ALA A 147 -5.55 -12.60 26.18
N ARG A 148 -4.69 -12.00 27.02
CA ARG A 148 -4.03 -12.71 28.10
C ARG A 148 -5.17 -13.11 29.00
N THR A 149 -5.70 -14.29 28.70
CA THR A 149 -6.43 -15.14 29.61
C THR A 149 -5.60 -15.26 30.87
N HIS A 150 -5.75 -14.32 31.81
CA HIS A 150 -5.48 -14.57 33.21
C HIS A 150 -6.68 -15.33 33.79
N ARG A 151 -6.95 -16.51 33.20
CA ARG A 151 -7.83 -17.51 33.77
C ARG A 151 -6.94 -18.42 34.60
N GLY A 152 -6.62 -17.96 35.80
CA GLY A 152 -5.75 -18.64 36.74
C GLY A 152 -5.92 -18.07 38.13
N ASN A 153 -7.05 -18.37 38.78
CA ASN A 153 -7.06 -19.09 40.06
C ASN A 153 -8.50 -19.30 40.51
N GLY A 154 -9.03 -20.49 40.19
CA GLY A 154 -9.95 -21.14 41.09
C GLY A 154 -9.13 -21.84 42.15
N HIS A 155 -9.11 -21.29 43.36
CA HIS A 155 -8.85 -22.08 44.57
C HIS A 155 -10.05 -21.93 45.48
N THR A 156 -10.89 -22.94 45.34
CA THR A 156 -11.90 -23.40 46.27
C THR A 156 -11.31 -23.57 47.67
N GLN A 157 -12.06 -23.02 48.63
CA GLN A 157 -12.29 -23.49 50.00
C GLN A 157 -11.50 -24.73 50.45
N ASN A 158 -10.77 -24.55 51.56
CA ASN A 158 -10.74 -25.47 52.70
C ASN A 158 -10.61 -24.64 53.98
#